data_AF-A0A0R3UGE2-F1
#
_entry.id   AF-A0A0R3UGE2-F1
#
_cell.length_a   1.000
_cell.length_b   1.000
_cell.length_c   1.000
_cell.angle_alpha   90.00
_cell.angle_beta   90.00
_cell.angle_gamma   90.00
#
_symmetry.space_group_name_H-M   'P 1'
#
loop_
_entity.id
_entity.type
_entity.pdbx_description
1 polymer ?
#
loop_
_entity_poly.entity_id
_entity_poly.type
_entity_poly.pdbx_seq_one_letter_code
_entity_poly.pdbx_strand_id
1 'polypeptide(L)'
;MERHPNEVEVMDDEAVQQPLREISVPPLLSGGEQPMVSGTSGALSAASNAARIAWERANEVTGASDDHLKYNVEVHQSIVNAKPWVKDPHYFKSVKISAIALLKMLIHAQSGGIYEVMGMLIGKVAHETMIVVDCSPLPVEGTETRVNAQAEAYEYMTTYKEMLSEVGRPENVLGWYHSHPGYGCWLSGIDVSTQLLNQTFQEPFVAIVVDPTRTTSYGKVNLGAFRTYPEGYKPPDEGPSEYQSIPMDKIEDFGVHCKRYYSLEVSYFKSTLEKYIINLLWNKYWVNTLSSASILAQSNHLTDMTKDLAEKVENAASSVNRMGSDQGRLQDKLAKCSKDATKMAMEQMNALVGQLIKDNLFNVS
;
A
#
# COMPACT_ATOMS: atom_id res chain seq x y z
N MET A 1 -41.17 -53.85 -11.49
CA MET A 1 -40.17 -53.48 -12.51
C MET A 1 -39.17 -52.56 -11.85
N GLU A 2 -38.22 -53.18 -11.16
CA GLU A 2 -37.08 -52.54 -10.53
C GLU A 2 -36.16 -51.94 -11.60
N ARG A 3 -35.61 -50.75 -11.34
CA ARG A 3 -34.41 -50.26 -12.03
C ARG A 3 -33.43 -49.72 -11.00
N HIS A 4 -32.21 -50.21 -11.15
CA HIS A 4 -31.05 -50.13 -10.27
C HIS A 4 -30.56 -48.70 -9.94
N PRO A 5 -29.84 -48.53 -8.82
CA PRO A 5 -29.14 -47.29 -8.47
C PRO A 5 -27.79 -47.16 -9.21
N ASN A 6 -27.39 -45.91 -9.46
CA ASN A 6 -26.14 -45.54 -10.13
C ASN A 6 -24.89 -45.99 -9.35
N GLU A 7 -23.96 -46.63 -10.06
CA GLU A 7 -22.61 -46.94 -9.61
C GLU A 7 -21.78 -45.65 -9.47
N VAL A 8 -21.01 -45.62 -8.37
CA VAL A 8 -19.95 -44.65 -8.10
C VAL A 8 -18.67 -45.21 -8.72
N GLU A 9 -18.13 -44.56 -9.74
CA GLU A 9 -16.79 -44.87 -10.25
C GLU A 9 -15.75 -44.41 -9.22
N VAL A 10 -15.09 -45.39 -8.61
CA VAL A 10 -13.86 -45.24 -7.82
C VAL A 10 -12.72 -45.16 -8.83
N MET A 11 -12.05 -44.01 -8.92
CA MET A 11 -10.78 -43.92 -9.66
C MET A 11 -9.65 -44.48 -8.79
N ASP A 12 -8.97 -45.47 -9.35
CA ASP A 12 -7.85 -46.20 -8.75
C ASP A 12 -6.64 -45.31 -8.40
N ASP A 13 -6.10 -45.60 -7.22
CA ASP A 13 -4.93 -45.03 -6.58
C ASP A 13 -3.66 -45.75 -7.11
N GLU A 14 -3.21 -45.42 -8.32
CA GLU A 14 -1.90 -45.88 -8.84
C GLU A 14 -1.18 -44.77 -9.62
N ALA A 15 -0.60 -43.82 -8.89
CA ALA A 15 0.47 -42.95 -9.38
C ALA A 15 1.54 -42.75 -8.31
N VAL A 16 2.12 -43.88 -7.88
CA VAL A 16 3.29 -43.93 -7.00
C VAL A 16 4.57 -43.70 -7.84
N GLN A 17 5.36 -42.72 -7.39
CA GLN A 17 6.82 -42.60 -7.56
C GLN A 17 7.40 -42.42 -8.99
N GLN A 18 7.76 -41.17 -9.32
CA GLN A 18 8.89 -40.89 -10.22
C GLN A 18 10.00 -40.14 -9.45
N PRO A 19 11.27 -40.56 -9.55
CA PRO A 19 12.38 -39.89 -8.89
C PRO A 19 12.75 -38.58 -9.58
N LEU A 20 13.07 -37.57 -8.78
CA LEU A 20 13.62 -36.27 -9.19
C LEU A 20 14.85 -36.48 -10.09
N ARG A 21 14.77 -36.01 -11.34
CA ARG A 21 15.94 -35.96 -12.24
C ARG A 21 16.89 -34.86 -11.77
N GLU A 22 18.14 -35.23 -11.50
CA GLU A 22 19.25 -34.30 -11.25
C GLU A 22 19.42 -33.32 -12.42
N ILE A 23 19.42 -32.02 -12.12
CA ILE A 23 19.75 -30.97 -13.08
C ILE A 23 21.28 -30.89 -13.15
N SER A 24 21.85 -31.41 -14.24
CA SER A 24 23.29 -31.33 -14.53
C SER A 24 23.69 -29.88 -14.82
N VAL A 25 24.58 -29.33 -14.00
CA VAL A 25 25.22 -28.01 -14.21
C VAL A 25 26.34 -28.14 -15.25
N PRO A 26 26.37 -27.34 -16.33
CA PRO A 26 27.45 -27.42 -17.32
C PRO A 26 28.75 -26.80 -16.78
N PRO A 27 29.93 -27.30 -17.20
CA PRO A 27 31.22 -26.85 -16.67
C PRO A 27 31.60 -25.45 -17.14
N LEU A 28 32.28 -24.70 -16.27
CA LEU A 28 32.90 -23.40 -16.57
C LEU A 28 33.87 -23.53 -17.75
N LEU A 29 33.57 -22.86 -18.87
CA LEU A 29 34.54 -22.62 -19.93
C LEU A 29 35.50 -21.52 -19.52
N SER A 30 36.79 -21.87 -19.49
CA SER A 30 37.91 -20.94 -19.31
C SER A 30 38.23 -20.22 -20.62
N GLY A 31 38.55 -18.92 -20.50
CA GLY A 31 39.40 -18.17 -21.43
C GLY A 31 38.79 -17.77 -22.77
N GLY A 32 38.30 -16.53 -22.85
CA GLY A 32 38.03 -15.83 -24.12
C GLY A 32 38.14 -14.32 -23.93
N GLU A 33 38.99 -13.67 -24.72
CA GLU A 33 39.35 -12.24 -24.66
C GLU A 33 38.12 -11.31 -24.77
N GLN A 34 38.07 -10.28 -23.92
CA GLN A 34 37.05 -9.23 -23.97
C GLN A 34 37.39 -8.20 -25.06
N PRO A 35 36.45 -7.82 -25.95
CA PRO A 35 36.57 -6.60 -26.71
C PRO A 35 36.20 -5.40 -25.82
N MET A 36 37.08 -4.39 -25.77
CA MET A 36 36.85 -3.14 -25.05
C MET A 36 35.65 -2.38 -25.64
N VAL A 37 34.55 -2.31 -24.90
CA VAL A 37 33.44 -1.36 -25.12
C VAL A 37 33.29 -0.52 -23.85
N SER A 38 34.16 0.48 -23.67
CA SER A 38 34.29 1.27 -22.44
C SER A 38 33.52 2.60 -22.44
N GLY A 39 32.63 2.86 -23.40
CA GLY A 39 31.94 4.15 -23.53
C GLY A 39 30.46 4.14 -23.11
N THR A 40 29.72 3.07 -23.38
CA THR A 40 28.25 3.03 -23.24
C THR A 40 27.78 2.52 -21.87
N SER A 41 28.53 1.62 -21.24
CA SER A 41 28.20 1.05 -19.92
C SER A 41 28.22 2.08 -18.78
N GLY A 42 29.15 3.03 -18.82
CA GLY A 42 29.26 4.10 -17.83
C GLY A 42 28.10 5.11 -17.88
N ALA A 43 27.62 5.45 -19.08
CA ALA A 43 26.50 6.37 -19.27
C ALA A 43 25.15 5.75 -18.85
N LEU A 44 24.92 4.47 -19.20
CA LEU A 44 23.74 3.70 -18.77
C LEU A 44 23.71 3.52 -17.24
N SER A 45 24.87 3.22 -16.63
CA SER A 45 25.03 3.14 -15.16
C SER A 45 24.69 4.47 -14.46
N ALA A 46 25.15 5.59 -15.02
CA ALA A 46 24.89 6.91 -14.46
C ALA A 46 23.40 7.31 -14.56
N ALA A 47 22.76 7.07 -15.70
CA ALA A 47 21.34 7.37 -15.90
C ALA A 47 20.43 6.48 -15.03
N SER A 48 20.76 5.19 -14.90
CA SER A 48 20.09 4.25 -14.02
C SER A 48 20.17 4.69 -12.54
N ASN A 49 21.35 5.16 -12.11
CA ASN A 49 21.53 5.69 -10.76
C ASN A 49 20.71 6.96 -10.49
N ALA A 50 20.59 7.85 -11.48
CA ALA A 50 19.81 9.08 -11.35
C ALA A 50 18.30 8.79 -11.19
N ALA A 51 17.75 7.88 -12.01
CA ALA A 51 16.34 7.47 -11.90
C ALA A 51 16.04 6.80 -10.55
N ARG A 52 16.96 5.97 -10.05
CA ARG A 52 16.87 5.34 -8.72
C ARG A 52 16.86 6.39 -7.60
N ILE A 53 17.79 7.34 -7.62
CA ILE A 53 17.89 8.39 -6.60
C ILE A 53 16.63 9.27 -6.63
N ALA A 54 16.09 9.56 -7.82
CA ALA A 54 14.85 10.30 -7.96
C ALA A 54 13.66 9.55 -7.33
N TRP A 55 13.55 8.23 -7.55
CA TRP A 55 12.51 7.41 -6.93
C TRP A 55 12.67 7.32 -5.41
N GLU A 56 13.90 7.10 -4.91
CA GLU A 56 14.19 7.06 -3.47
C GLU A 56 13.87 8.39 -2.78
N ARG A 57 14.18 9.52 -3.43
CA ARG A 57 13.84 10.85 -2.93
C ARG A 57 12.34 11.11 -2.97
N ALA A 58 11.66 10.74 -4.06
CA ALA A 58 10.22 10.93 -4.23
C ALA A 58 9.39 10.12 -3.23
N ASN A 59 9.95 9.02 -2.72
CA ASN A 59 9.33 8.15 -1.73
C ASN A 59 10.03 8.22 -0.36
N GLU A 60 10.84 9.24 -0.07
CA GLU A 60 11.42 9.47 1.27
C GLU A 60 12.13 8.24 1.88
N VAL A 61 12.80 7.44 1.04
CA VAL A 61 13.50 6.23 1.48
C VAL A 61 14.82 6.63 2.14
N THR A 62 14.99 6.33 3.43
CA THR A 62 16.22 6.61 4.18
C THR A 62 17.35 5.64 3.82
N GLY A 63 18.60 5.99 4.16
CA GLY A 63 19.79 5.18 3.88
C GLY A 63 19.69 3.75 4.45
N ALA A 64 20.31 2.79 3.76
CA ALA A 64 20.24 1.39 4.17
C ALA A 64 20.92 1.17 5.54
N SER A 65 20.16 0.65 6.51
CA SER A 65 20.65 0.26 7.84
C SER A 65 19.92 -0.98 8.31
N ASP A 66 20.68 -1.94 8.81
CA ASP A 66 20.15 -3.22 9.31
C ASP A 66 19.70 -3.12 10.79
N ASP A 67 19.94 -1.98 11.46
CA ASP A 67 19.57 -1.78 12.86
C ASP A 67 18.05 -1.84 13.08
N HIS A 68 17.28 -1.39 12.10
CA HIS A 68 15.82 -1.46 12.15
C HIS A 68 15.29 -2.89 12.13
N LEU A 69 16.05 -3.86 11.59
CA LEU A 69 15.68 -5.28 11.55
C LEU A 69 16.06 -6.04 12.83
N LYS A 70 16.99 -5.54 13.65
CA LYS A 70 17.40 -6.22 14.89
C LYS A 70 16.26 -6.25 15.91
N TYR A 71 15.76 -7.42 16.28
CA TYR A 71 14.71 -7.54 17.29
C TYR A 71 15.30 -7.93 18.65
N ASN A 72 15.12 -7.07 19.66
CA ASN A 72 15.44 -7.39 21.04
C ASN A 72 14.13 -7.55 21.82
N VAL A 73 13.82 -8.80 22.19
CA VAL A 73 12.59 -9.18 22.87
C VAL A 73 12.44 -8.45 24.21
N GLU A 74 13.51 -8.37 25.01
CA GLU A 74 13.50 -7.77 26.34
C GLU A 74 13.23 -6.26 26.29
N VAL A 75 13.90 -5.56 25.36
CA VAL A 75 13.70 -4.12 25.16
C VAL A 75 12.27 -3.86 24.68
N HIS A 76 11.79 -4.62 23.70
CA HIS A 76 10.43 -4.46 23.20
C HIS A 76 9.39 -4.72 24.30
N GLN A 77 9.55 -5.80 25.07
CA GLN A 77 8.65 -6.13 26.18
C GLN A 77 8.67 -5.07 27.28
N SER A 78 9.84 -4.47 27.57
CA SER A 78 9.94 -3.39 28.55
C SER A 78 9.12 -2.15 28.14
N ILE A 79 9.14 -1.79 26.85
CA ILE A 79 8.37 -0.67 26.30
C ILE A 79 6.88 -0.98 26.35
N VAL A 80 6.48 -2.18 25.91
CA VAL A 80 5.08 -2.64 25.91
C VAL A 80 4.52 -2.73 27.32
N ASN A 81 5.32 -3.16 28.30
CA ASN A 81 4.91 -3.21 29.70
C ASN A 81 4.79 -1.80 30.32
N ALA A 82 5.64 -0.86 29.92
CA ALA A 82 5.61 0.52 30.40
C ALA A 82 4.42 1.33 29.87
N LYS A 83 3.87 0.95 28.71
CA LYS A 83 2.68 1.57 28.06
C LYS A 83 2.71 3.11 28.04
N PRO A 84 3.77 3.75 27.52
CA PRO A 84 3.91 5.21 27.55
C PRO A 84 2.77 5.96 26.83
N TRP A 85 2.22 5.36 25.77
CA TRP A 85 1.08 5.87 24.99
C TRP A 85 -0.24 6.01 25.78
N VAL A 86 -0.36 5.41 26.95
CA VAL A 86 -1.55 5.62 27.81
C VAL A 86 -1.57 7.04 28.38
N LYS A 87 -0.41 7.67 28.55
CA LYS A 87 -0.29 9.03 29.08
C LYS A 87 -0.51 10.10 28.01
N ASP A 88 -0.16 9.78 26.78
CA ASP A 88 -0.25 10.69 25.64
C ASP A 88 -0.91 9.99 24.44
N PRO A 89 -2.16 10.35 24.09
CA PRO A 89 -2.85 9.83 22.90
C PRO A 89 -2.10 10.06 21.58
N HIS A 90 -1.18 11.03 21.54
CA HIS A 90 -0.36 11.38 20.38
C HIS A 90 1.11 10.96 20.53
N TYR A 91 1.38 9.96 21.38
CA TYR A 91 2.72 9.43 21.62
C TYR A 91 3.41 8.92 20.34
N PHE A 92 2.67 8.19 19.49
CA PHE A 92 3.23 7.72 18.22
C PHE A 92 3.10 8.79 17.15
N LYS A 93 4.23 9.23 16.59
CA LYS A 93 4.28 10.29 15.58
C LYS A 93 4.62 9.76 14.19
N SER A 94 5.36 8.66 14.13
CA SER A 94 5.89 8.13 12.88
C SER A 94 5.74 6.62 12.77
N VAL A 95 5.63 6.15 11.52
CA VAL A 95 5.73 4.75 11.15
C VAL A 95 6.88 4.56 10.16
N LYS A 96 7.67 3.52 10.38
CA LYS A 96 8.75 3.08 9.50
C LYS A 96 8.36 1.76 8.86
N ILE A 97 8.27 1.72 7.53
CA ILE A 97 7.86 0.53 6.78
C ILE A 97 9.05 -0.03 6.02
N SER A 98 9.31 -1.33 6.16
CA SER A 98 10.35 -2.00 5.37
C SER A 98 9.98 -2.03 3.88
N ALA A 99 10.97 -1.97 3.01
CA ALA A 99 10.74 -2.05 1.57
C ALA A 99 10.03 -3.37 1.16
N ILE A 100 10.30 -4.47 1.87
CA ILE A 100 9.64 -5.76 1.64
C ILE A 100 8.16 -5.70 2.03
N ALA A 101 7.84 -5.19 3.22
CA ALA A 101 6.46 -5.04 3.67
C ALA A 101 5.66 -4.15 2.72
N LEU A 102 6.26 -3.03 2.29
CA LEU A 102 5.67 -2.13 1.31
C LEU A 102 5.32 -2.85 0.01
N LEU A 103 6.28 -3.58 -0.57
CA LEU A 103 6.07 -4.29 -1.82
C LEU A 103 5.01 -5.39 -1.69
N LYS A 104 5.00 -6.14 -0.58
CA LYS A 104 3.97 -7.16 -0.31
C LYS A 104 2.58 -6.54 -0.21
N MET A 105 2.43 -5.43 0.52
CA MET A 105 1.15 -4.72 0.63
C MET A 105 0.68 -4.22 -0.73
N LEU A 106 1.57 -3.63 -1.54
CA LEU A 106 1.23 -3.13 -2.87
C LEU A 106 0.82 -4.24 -3.83
N ILE A 107 1.56 -5.36 -3.86
CA ILE A 107 1.22 -6.52 -4.70
C ILE A 107 -0.14 -7.09 -4.29
N HIS A 108 -0.38 -7.23 -2.99
CA HIS A 108 -1.64 -7.76 -2.47
C HIS A 108 -2.81 -6.81 -2.79
N ALA A 109 -2.68 -5.51 -2.50
CA ALA A 109 -3.69 -4.50 -2.82
C ALA A 109 -4.00 -4.47 -4.32
N GLN A 110 -2.97 -4.56 -5.18
CA GLN A 110 -3.14 -4.62 -6.62
C GLN A 110 -3.90 -5.89 -7.06
N SER A 111 -3.66 -7.03 -6.39
CA SER A 111 -4.35 -8.29 -6.70
C SER A 111 -5.85 -8.28 -6.33
N GLY A 112 -6.26 -7.45 -5.37
CA GLY A 112 -7.67 -7.24 -5.01
C GLY A 112 -8.48 -6.49 -6.07
N GLY A 113 -7.81 -5.78 -6.99
CA GLY A 113 -8.46 -5.03 -8.06
C GLY A 113 -9.37 -3.92 -7.52
N ILE A 114 -10.68 -4.10 -7.68
CA ILE A 114 -11.71 -3.15 -7.19
C ILE A 114 -12.18 -3.48 -5.77
N TYR A 115 -11.85 -4.66 -5.25
CA TYR A 115 -12.27 -5.11 -3.92
C TYR A 115 -11.24 -4.71 -2.88
N GLU A 116 -11.73 -4.35 -1.69
CA GLU A 116 -10.86 -4.12 -0.55
C GLU A 116 -10.26 -5.46 -0.09
N VAL A 117 -8.96 -5.47 0.13
CA VAL A 117 -8.26 -6.60 0.75
C VAL A 117 -7.58 -6.12 2.02
N MET A 118 -7.35 -7.02 2.96
CA MET A 118 -6.68 -6.67 4.22
C MET A 118 -5.63 -7.70 4.63
N GLY A 119 -4.75 -7.29 5.53
CA GLY A 119 -3.73 -8.16 6.08
C GLY A 119 -3.16 -7.63 7.40
N MET A 120 -2.25 -8.40 7.97
CA MET A 120 -1.58 -8.06 9.22
C MET A 120 -0.22 -7.44 8.99
N LEU A 121 0.17 -6.58 9.93
CA LEU A 121 1.49 -5.98 10.02
C LEU A 121 2.27 -6.62 11.17
N ILE A 122 3.53 -6.93 10.92
CA ILE A 122 4.45 -7.56 11.86
C ILE A 122 5.60 -6.61 12.10
N GLY A 123 5.95 -6.42 13.37
CA GLY A 123 7.06 -5.55 13.70
C GLY A 123 7.23 -5.28 15.18
N LYS A 124 7.71 -4.08 15.47
CA LYS A 124 8.05 -3.64 16.83
C LYS A 124 7.79 -2.16 17.02
N VAL A 125 7.74 -1.73 18.27
CA VAL A 125 7.80 -0.32 18.65
C VAL A 125 9.21 0.06 19.10
N ALA A 126 9.63 1.27 18.71
CA ALA A 126 10.86 1.90 19.14
C ALA A 126 10.55 3.35 19.52
N HIS A 127 10.30 3.60 20.80
CA HIS A 127 9.88 4.91 21.32
C HIS A 127 8.60 5.42 20.60
N GLU A 128 8.62 6.65 20.07
CA GLU A 128 7.51 7.30 19.34
C GLU A 128 7.32 6.79 17.90
N THR A 129 8.11 5.78 17.48
CA THR A 129 8.06 5.21 16.11
C THR A 129 7.58 3.76 16.13
N MET A 130 6.60 3.46 15.28
CA MET A 130 6.17 2.09 14.98
C MET A 130 6.96 1.56 13.78
N ILE A 131 7.61 0.40 13.90
CA ILE A 131 8.48 -0.16 12.85
C ILE A 131 7.84 -1.45 12.32
N VAL A 132 7.31 -1.37 11.10
CA VAL A 132 6.79 -2.50 10.33
C VAL A 132 7.95 -3.18 9.61
N VAL A 133 8.23 -4.43 10.00
CA VAL A 133 9.30 -5.25 9.42
C VAL A 133 8.76 -6.11 8.30
N ASP A 134 7.54 -6.61 8.42
CA ASP A 134 6.90 -7.46 7.43
C ASP A 134 5.37 -7.36 7.48
N CYS A 135 4.70 -7.95 6.50
CA CYS A 135 3.25 -8.12 6.49
C CYS A 135 2.84 -9.46 5.89
N SER A 136 1.59 -9.85 6.14
CA SER A 136 0.97 -11.03 5.54
C SER A 136 -0.48 -10.72 5.15
N PRO A 137 -0.95 -11.17 3.97
CA PRO A 137 -2.37 -11.09 3.64
C PRO A 137 -3.19 -11.94 4.61
N LEU A 138 -4.41 -11.50 4.89
CA LEU A 138 -5.42 -12.33 5.53
C LEU A 138 -6.31 -12.93 4.43
N PRO A 139 -6.77 -14.19 4.55
CA PRO A 139 -7.62 -14.83 3.56
C PRO A 139 -9.07 -14.34 3.66
N VAL A 140 -9.25 -13.02 3.68
CA VAL A 140 -10.55 -12.35 3.85
C VAL A 140 -10.69 -11.26 2.79
N GLU A 141 -11.78 -11.29 2.06
CA GLU A 141 -12.16 -10.20 1.16
C GLU A 141 -12.88 -9.14 1.98
N GLY A 142 -12.32 -7.93 2.00
CA GLY A 142 -12.94 -6.76 2.61
C GLY A 142 -14.14 -6.34 1.77
N THR A 143 -15.29 -6.22 2.43
CA THR A 143 -16.39 -5.43 1.90
C THR A 143 -16.74 -4.40 2.94
N GLU A 144 -16.95 -3.15 2.53
CA GLU A 144 -17.38 -2.03 3.38
C GLU A 144 -18.69 -2.29 4.16
N THR A 145 -19.32 -3.46 4.00
CA THR A 145 -20.57 -3.83 4.67
C THR A 145 -20.45 -5.04 5.60
N ARG A 146 -19.32 -5.76 5.61
CA ARG A 146 -19.16 -6.98 6.42
C ARG A 146 -17.94 -6.91 7.34
N VAL A 147 -18.23 -6.70 8.62
CA VAL A 147 -17.27 -6.75 9.75
C VAL A 147 -16.94 -8.20 10.17
N ASN A 148 -17.67 -9.20 9.65
CA ASN A 148 -17.72 -10.53 10.27
C ASN A 148 -16.58 -11.49 9.91
N ALA A 149 -15.54 -11.03 9.22
CA ALA A 149 -14.34 -11.83 8.93
C ALA A 149 -13.33 -11.83 10.10
N GLN A 150 -13.61 -11.09 11.19
CA GLN A 150 -12.69 -10.93 12.31
C GLN A 150 -12.36 -12.25 13.03
N ALA A 151 -13.34 -13.15 13.23
CA ALA A 151 -13.10 -14.41 13.95
C ALA A 151 -12.15 -15.36 13.19
N GLU A 152 -12.42 -15.58 11.91
CA GLU A 152 -11.58 -16.39 11.01
C GLU A 152 -10.20 -15.76 10.81
N ALA A 153 -10.15 -14.42 10.72
CA ALA A 153 -8.90 -13.69 10.73
C ALA A 153 -8.11 -13.97 12.01
N TYR A 154 -8.70 -13.80 13.21
CA TYR A 154 -8.00 -13.99 14.50
C TYR A 154 -7.44 -15.41 14.69
N GLU A 155 -8.15 -16.44 14.25
CA GLU A 155 -7.64 -17.82 14.23
C GLU A 155 -6.38 -17.90 13.35
N TYR A 156 -6.47 -17.39 12.12
CA TYR A 156 -5.32 -17.31 11.22
C TYR A 156 -4.16 -16.49 11.82
N MET A 157 -4.44 -15.38 12.50
CA MET A 157 -3.40 -14.56 13.15
C MET A 157 -2.62 -15.36 14.20
N THR A 158 -3.34 -16.15 15.00
CA THR A 158 -2.75 -16.95 16.07
C THR A 158 -1.88 -18.06 15.50
N THR A 159 -2.40 -18.85 14.56
CA THR A 159 -1.65 -19.90 13.88
C THR A 159 -0.44 -19.36 13.12
N TYR A 160 -0.60 -18.24 12.40
CA TYR A 160 0.49 -17.64 11.65
C TYR A 160 1.61 -17.13 12.58
N LYS A 161 1.25 -16.58 13.76
CA LYS A 161 2.21 -16.18 14.78
C LYS A 161 3.01 -17.37 15.33
N GLU A 162 2.36 -18.49 15.59
CA GLU A 162 3.02 -19.72 16.04
C GLU A 162 4.04 -20.20 15.00
N MET A 163 3.64 -20.26 13.72
CA MET A 163 4.53 -20.63 12.62
C MET A 163 5.72 -19.68 12.46
N LEU A 164 5.51 -18.36 12.62
CA LEU A 164 6.60 -17.38 12.58
C LEU A 164 7.61 -17.61 13.70
N SER A 165 7.13 -17.94 14.90
CA SER A 165 8.01 -18.25 16.03
C SER A 165 8.86 -19.50 15.76
N GLU A 166 8.31 -20.53 15.10
CA GLU A 166 9.04 -21.75 14.73
C GLU A 166 10.18 -21.49 13.74
N VAL A 167 10.00 -20.55 12.81
CA VAL A 167 11.05 -20.15 11.84
C VAL A 167 11.99 -19.06 12.36
N GLY A 168 11.96 -18.79 13.67
CA GLY A 168 12.87 -17.84 14.31
C GLY A 168 12.53 -16.37 14.06
N ARG A 169 11.25 -16.05 13.83
CA ARG A 169 10.73 -14.69 13.67
C ARG A 169 9.88 -14.30 14.90
N PRO A 170 10.51 -13.72 15.94
CA PRO A 170 9.87 -13.44 17.22
C PRO A 170 9.04 -12.13 17.24
N GLU A 171 8.94 -11.42 16.12
CA GLU A 171 8.17 -10.19 16.03
C GLU A 171 6.67 -10.43 16.25
N ASN A 172 6.03 -9.53 17.00
CA ASN A 172 4.59 -9.58 17.23
C ASN A 172 3.81 -8.83 16.14
N VAL A 173 2.50 -9.06 16.11
CA VAL A 173 1.56 -8.23 15.35
C VAL A 173 1.64 -6.79 15.88
N LEU A 174 1.81 -5.84 14.95
CA LEU A 174 1.93 -4.40 15.24
C LEU A 174 0.72 -3.62 14.72
N GLY A 175 -0.11 -4.23 13.88
CA GLY A 175 -1.21 -3.55 13.23
C GLY A 175 -1.84 -4.36 12.11
N TRP A 176 -2.63 -3.66 11.31
CA TRP A 176 -3.29 -4.20 10.12
C TRP A 176 -3.17 -3.21 8.97
N TYR A 177 -3.28 -3.72 7.75
CA TYR A 177 -3.44 -2.88 6.57
C TYR A 177 -4.65 -3.30 5.76
N HIS A 178 -5.21 -2.37 5.01
CA HIS A 178 -6.23 -2.65 4.02
C HIS A 178 -6.09 -1.73 2.81
N SER A 179 -6.77 -2.06 1.72
CA SER A 179 -6.73 -1.27 0.49
C SER A 179 -7.99 -0.45 0.30
N HIS A 180 -7.86 0.80 -0.15
CA HIS A 180 -8.94 1.64 -0.64
C HIS A 180 -8.75 1.95 -2.14
N PRO A 181 -9.30 1.14 -3.06
CA PRO A 181 -9.04 1.32 -4.49
C PRO A 181 -9.75 2.57 -5.06
N GLY A 182 -9.01 3.66 -5.27
CA GLY A 182 -9.46 4.83 -6.04
C GLY A 182 -10.06 5.98 -5.24
N TYR A 183 -10.31 5.83 -3.93
CA TYR A 183 -10.92 6.88 -3.08
C TYR A 183 -9.98 7.43 -2.01
N GLY A 184 -8.68 7.09 -2.06
CA GLY A 184 -7.65 7.66 -1.21
C GLY A 184 -7.49 6.98 0.14
N CYS A 185 -6.45 7.39 0.87
CA CYS A 185 -6.06 6.80 2.13
C CYS A 185 -6.65 7.60 3.29
N TRP A 186 -7.68 7.05 3.94
CA TRP A 186 -8.38 7.58 5.11
C TRP A 186 -9.12 6.44 5.81
N LEU A 187 -9.64 6.65 7.03
CA LEU A 187 -10.40 5.62 7.75
C LEU A 187 -11.91 5.91 7.70
N SER A 188 -12.70 4.94 7.25
CA SER A 188 -14.17 4.95 7.30
C SER A 188 -14.71 4.79 8.73
N GLY A 189 -16.02 4.95 8.91
CA GLY A 189 -16.65 4.67 10.21
C GLY A 189 -16.39 3.25 10.72
N ILE A 190 -16.33 2.27 9.82
CA ILE A 190 -16.05 0.86 10.14
C ILE A 190 -14.57 0.67 10.49
N ASP A 191 -13.67 1.30 9.74
CA ASP A 191 -12.23 1.23 10.02
C ASP A 191 -11.89 1.88 11.36
N VAL A 192 -12.50 3.02 11.67
CA VAL A 192 -12.35 3.68 12.97
C VAL A 192 -12.82 2.76 14.10
N SER A 193 -13.94 2.06 13.91
CA SER A 193 -14.49 1.14 14.91
C SER A 193 -13.58 -0.08 15.11
N THR A 194 -13.08 -0.64 14.01
CA THR A 194 -12.15 -1.77 14.00
C THR A 194 -10.80 -1.40 14.62
N GLN A 195 -10.26 -0.24 14.25
CA GLN A 195 -9.01 0.26 14.80
C GLN A 195 -9.12 0.58 16.29
N LEU A 196 -10.24 1.15 16.74
CA LEU A 196 -10.50 1.39 18.17
C LEU A 196 -10.58 0.08 18.95
N LEU A 197 -11.23 -0.94 18.41
CA LEU A 197 -11.30 -2.28 19.00
C LEU A 197 -9.89 -2.88 19.14
N ASN A 198 -9.09 -2.84 18.08
CA ASN A 198 -7.74 -3.38 18.08
C ASN A 198 -6.80 -2.59 19.03
N GLN A 199 -6.90 -1.26 19.06
CA GLN A 199 -6.18 -0.45 20.05
C GLN A 199 -6.63 -0.71 21.50
N THR A 200 -7.86 -1.18 21.71
CA THR A 200 -8.34 -1.52 23.06
C THR A 200 -7.75 -2.85 23.56
N PHE A 201 -7.67 -3.85 22.69
CA PHE A 201 -7.31 -5.22 23.09
C PHE A 201 -5.88 -5.66 22.72
N GLN A 202 -5.25 -5.01 21.73
CA GLN A 202 -3.95 -5.40 21.15
C GLN A 202 -2.96 -4.23 21.05
N GLU A 203 -3.03 -3.25 21.95
CA GLU A 203 -2.12 -2.10 21.94
C GLU A 203 -0.65 -2.52 22.19
N PRO A 204 0.33 -2.07 21.39
CA PRO A 204 0.24 -1.02 20.36
C PRO A 204 -0.20 -1.48 18.96
N PHE A 205 -1.15 -0.76 18.34
CA PHE A 205 -1.74 -1.13 17.05
C PHE A 205 -1.85 0.04 16.05
N VAL A 206 -1.51 -0.17 14.77
CA VAL A 206 -1.61 0.84 13.69
C VAL A 206 -2.47 0.34 12.52
N ALA A 207 -3.21 1.24 11.89
CA ALA A 207 -3.91 0.99 10.63
C ALA A 207 -3.12 1.59 9.46
N ILE A 208 -2.84 0.80 8.42
CA ILE A 208 -2.26 1.29 7.16
C ILE A 208 -3.29 1.15 6.05
N VAL A 209 -3.50 2.22 5.28
CA VAL A 209 -4.39 2.23 4.10
C VAL A 209 -3.53 2.37 2.86
N VAL A 210 -3.78 1.56 1.84
CA VAL A 210 -3.08 1.59 0.56
C VAL A 210 -4.07 1.83 -0.57
N ASP A 211 -3.83 2.80 -1.44
CA ASP A 211 -4.63 2.98 -2.65
C ASP A 211 -3.83 2.48 -3.89
N PRO A 212 -4.07 1.22 -4.35
CA PRO A 212 -3.33 0.65 -5.47
C PRO A 212 -3.67 1.36 -6.79
N THR A 213 -4.92 1.82 -6.92
CA THR A 213 -5.41 2.51 -8.12
C THR A 213 -4.70 3.85 -8.27
N ARG A 214 -4.70 4.67 -7.23
CA ARG A 214 -3.98 5.95 -7.23
C ARG A 214 -2.47 5.78 -7.32
N THR A 215 -1.92 4.73 -6.71
CA THR A 215 -0.48 4.45 -6.80
C THR A 215 -0.04 4.25 -8.25
N THR A 216 -0.83 3.49 -9.02
CA THR A 216 -0.55 3.24 -10.44
C THR A 216 -0.80 4.48 -11.30
N SER A 217 -1.85 5.26 -11.03
CA SER A 217 -2.16 6.49 -11.78
C SER A 217 -1.13 7.60 -11.57
N TYR A 218 -0.67 7.78 -10.31
CA TYR A 218 0.29 8.84 -9.96
C TYR A 218 1.74 8.47 -10.20
N GLY A 219 2.06 7.18 -10.29
CA GLY A 219 3.45 6.71 -10.28
C GLY A 219 4.17 6.98 -8.95
N LYS A 220 3.43 7.31 -7.89
CA LYS A 220 3.91 7.49 -6.51
C LYS A 220 3.06 6.63 -5.59
N VAL A 221 3.70 5.97 -4.63
CA VAL A 221 3.01 5.17 -3.62
C VAL A 221 2.01 6.03 -2.84
N ASN A 222 0.74 5.67 -2.89
CA ASN A 222 -0.32 6.28 -2.12
C ASN A 222 -0.65 5.37 -0.93
N LEU A 223 -0.10 5.74 0.23
CA LEU A 223 -0.20 4.98 1.47
C LEU A 223 -0.32 5.96 2.63
N GLY A 224 -1.31 5.74 3.49
CA GLY A 224 -1.48 6.48 4.74
C GLY A 224 -1.40 5.54 5.94
N ALA A 225 -0.87 6.04 7.06
CA ALA A 225 -0.87 5.33 8.33
C ALA A 225 -1.62 6.13 9.38
N PHE A 226 -2.48 5.48 10.14
CA PHE A 226 -3.45 6.14 11.00
C PHE A 226 -3.58 5.45 12.34
N ARG A 227 -3.93 6.25 13.35
CA ARG A 227 -4.33 5.79 14.68
C ARG A 227 -5.53 6.57 15.17
N THR A 228 -6.44 5.89 15.86
CA THR A 228 -7.67 6.50 16.39
C THR A 228 -7.41 7.13 17.75
N TYR A 229 -8.07 8.24 18.03
CA TYR A 229 -8.10 8.83 19.36
C TYR A 229 -8.93 7.95 20.33
N PRO A 230 -8.56 7.89 21.62
CA PRO A 230 -9.38 7.22 22.64
C PRO A 230 -10.77 7.85 22.79
N GLU A 231 -11.74 7.09 23.28
CA GLU A 231 -13.08 7.62 23.56
C GLU A 231 -13.04 8.79 24.55
N GLY A 232 -13.73 9.88 24.22
CA GLY A 232 -13.80 11.07 25.05
C GLY A 232 -12.65 12.07 24.86
N TYR A 233 -11.60 11.73 24.10
CA TYR A 233 -10.55 12.67 23.74
C TYR A 233 -11.04 13.61 22.63
N LYS A 234 -10.91 14.93 22.84
CA LYS A 234 -11.14 15.93 21.81
C LYS A 234 -9.79 16.40 21.27
N PRO A 235 -9.49 16.17 19.99
CA PRO A 235 -8.25 16.67 19.42
C PRO A 235 -8.24 18.21 19.45
N PRO A 236 -7.06 18.84 19.55
CA PRO A 236 -6.93 20.25 19.20
C PRO A 236 -7.47 20.47 17.78
N ASP A 237 -8.11 21.61 17.53
CA ASP A 237 -8.85 21.88 16.28
C ASP A 237 -7.87 22.15 15.12
N GLU A 238 -7.05 21.15 14.79
CA GLU A 238 -6.21 21.10 13.61
C GLU A 238 -7.02 20.44 12.48
N GLY A 239 -7.05 21.10 11.33
CA GLY A 239 -7.73 20.59 10.14
C GLY A 239 -7.13 19.28 9.63
N PRO A 240 -7.83 18.57 8.72
CA PRO A 240 -7.29 17.34 8.14
C PRO A 240 -5.92 17.59 7.50
N SER A 241 -4.95 16.73 7.83
CA SER A 241 -3.52 16.94 7.57
C SER A 241 -3.11 16.91 6.09
N GLU A 242 -3.97 16.53 5.14
CA GLU A 242 -3.64 16.62 3.72
C GLU A 242 -4.92 16.57 2.87
N TYR A 243 -5.05 17.45 1.86
CA TYR A 243 -6.20 17.39 0.96
C TYR A 243 -6.07 16.19 0.01
N GLN A 244 -7.06 15.31 0.04
CA GLN A 244 -7.23 14.24 -0.95
C GLN A 244 -8.56 14.45 -1.68
N SER A 245 -8.60 14.14 -2.98
CA SER A 245 -9.87 14.07 -3.70
C SER A 245 -10.61 12.83 -3.18
N ILE A 246 -11.82 13.00 -2.68
CA ILE A 246 -12.66 11.91 -2.19
C ILE A 246 -13.92 11.89 -3.05
N PRO A 247 -14.34 10.72 -3.55
CA PRO A 247 -15.60 10.59 -4.28
C PRO A 247 -16.82 11.05 -3.49
N MET A 248 -17.85 11.51 -4.20
CA MET A 248 -19.05 12.08 -3.59
C MET A 248 -19.82 11.10 -2.69
N ASP A 249 -19.84 9.81 -3.04
CA ASP A 249 -20.47 8.75 -2.26
C ASP A 249 -19.77 8.48 -0.92
N LYS A 250 -18.51 8.90 -0.77
CA LYS A 250 -17.68 8.69 0.43
C LYS A 250 -17.45 9.95 1.27
N ILE A 251 -17.79 11.13 0.72
CA ILE A 251 -17.44 12.40 1.35
C ILE A 251 -18.15 12.64 2.69
N GLU A 252 -19.36 12.10 2.84
CA GLU A 252 -20.13 12.22 4.08
C GLU A 252 -19.50 11.42 5.22
N ASP A 253 -19.16 10.14 4.95
CA ASP A 253 -18.51 9.27 5.93
C ASP A 253 -17.14 9.83 6.33
N PHE A 254 -16.33 10.25 5.37
CA PHE A 254 -15.07 10.94 5.64
C PHE A 254 -15.28 12.17 6.53
N GLY A 255 -16.25 13.03 6.21
CA GLY A 255 -16.52 14.26 6.94
C GLY A 255 -16.88 14.04 8.41
N VAL A 256 -17.61 12.95 8.72
CA VAL A 256 -18.00 12.59 10.09
C VAL A 256 -16.82 12.01 10.89
N HIS A 257 -15.98 11.20 10.25
CA HIS A 257 -14.98 10.39 10.94
C HIS A 257 -13.54 10.95 10.90
N CYS A 258 -13.24 11.91 10.02
CA CYS A 258 -11.89 12.48 9.86
C CYS A 258 -11.27 13.08 11.13
N LYS A 259 -12.07 13.52 12.10
CA LYS A 259 -11.57 14.06 13.39
C LYS A 259 -11.34 12.98 14.46
N ARG A 260 -11.64 11.70 14.17
CA ARG A 260 -11.51 10.58 15.12
C ARG A 260 -10.15 9.88 15.07
N TYR A 261 -9.30 10.23 14.12
CA TYR A 261 -7.97 9.67 13.96
C TYR A 261 -6.97 10.75 13.55
N TYR A 262 -5.69 10.41 13.67
CA TYR A 262 -4.59 11.23 13.14
C TYR A 262 -3.70 10.40 12.23
N SER A 263 -3.04 11.08 11.29
CA SER A 263 -2.04 10.48 10.42
C SER A 263 -0.67 10.44 11.09
N LEU A 264 0.05 9.35 10.90
CA LEU A 264 1.46 9.22 11.29
C LEU A 264 2.34 9.56 10.10
N GLU A 265 3.50 10.14 10.37
CA GLU A 265 4.53 10.36 9.35
C GLU A 265 5.07 9.01 8.86
N VAL A 266 4.85 8.71 7.58
CA VAL A 266 5.31 7.47 6.95
C VAL A 266 6.71 7.67 6.41
N SER A 267 7.63 6.81 6.83
CA SER A 267 8.98 6.74 6.26
C SER A 267 9.32 5.30 5.90
N TYR A 268 10.27 5.13 4.97
CA TYR A 268 10.67 3.80 4.50
C TYR A 268 12.14 3.53 4.82
N PHE A 269 12.42 2.26 5.08
CA PHE A 269 13.78 1.77 5.27
C PHE A 269 14.01 0.48 4.50
N LYS A 270 15.27 0.19 4.23
CA LYS A 270 15.70 -1.04 3.57
C LYS A 270 16.99 -1.56 4.17
N SER A 271 17.18 -2.87 4.13
CA SER A 271 18.44 -3.50 4.54
C SER A 271 19.55 -3.26 3.52
N THR A 272 20.78 -3.51 3.95
CA THR A 272 21.96 -3.46 3.08
C THR A 272 21.84 -4.46 1.93
N LEU A 273 21.33 -5.66 2.23
CA LEU A 273 21.10 -6.71 1.24
C LEU A 273 19.95 -6.35 0.30
N GLU A 274 18.84 -5.83 0.80
CA GLU A 274 17.72 -5.35 -0.03
C GLU A 274 18.17 -4.28 -1.00
N LYS A 275 18.99 -3.32 -0.55
CA LYS A 275 19.58 -2.31 -1.43
C LYS A 275 20.36 -2.96 -2.57
N TYR A 276 21.17 -3.98 -2.27
CA TYR A 276 21.93 -4.72 -3.29
C TYR A 276 21.02 -5.46 -4.28
N ILE A 277 20.03 -6.20 -3.78
CA ILE A 277 19.08 -6.96 -4.60
C ILE A 277 18.25 -6.02 -5.49
N ILE A 278 17.72 -4.92 -4.95
CA ILE A 278 16.95 -3.94 -5.71
C ILE A 278 17.81 -3.33 -6.84
N ASN A 279 19.09 -3.08 -6.60
CA ASN A 279 20.00 -2.60 -7.65
C ASN A 279 20.19 -3.63 -8.77
N LEU A 280 20.31 -4.92 -8.42
CA LEU A 280 20.41 -5.99 -9.43
C LEU A 280 19.11 -6.14 -10.22
N LEU A 281 17.97 -6.05 -9.56
CA LEU A 281 16.66 -6.09 -10.21
C LEU A 281 16.50 -4.92 -11.18
N TRP A 282 16.91 -3.72 -10.79
CA TRP A 282 16.82 -2.55 -11.66
C TRP A 282 17.53 -2.75 -13.01
N ASN A 283 18.70 -3.39 -13.01
CA ASN A 283 19.45 -3.70 -14.24
C ASN A 283 18.71 -4.66 -15.19
N LYS A 284 17.74 -5.44 -14.69
CA LYS A 284 16.93 -6.37 -15.48
C LYS A 284 15.55 -5.81 -15.83
N TYR A 285 14.96 -5.04 -14.92
CA TYR A 285 13.56 -4.61 -15.00
C TYR A 285 13.35 -3.20 -15.57
N TRP A 286 14.41 -2.44 -15.88
CA TRP A 286 14.28 -1.10 -16.51
C TRP A 286 13.47 -1.12 -17.82
N VAL A 287 13.51 -2.24 -18.57
CA VAL A 287 12.73 -2.41 -19.80
C VAL A 287 11.22 -2.35 -19.50
N ASN A 288 10.77 -2.92 -18.38
CA ASN A 288 9.36 -2.88 -17.99
C ASN A 288 8.89 -1.45 -17.69
N THR A 289 9.77 -0.61 -17.16
CA THR A 289 9.47 0.82 -16.98
C THR A 289 9.21 1.50 -18.32
N LEU A 290 9.99 1.19 -19.36
CA LEU A 290 9.81 1.76 -20.70
C LEU A 290 8.62 1.17 -21.45
N SER A 291 8.27 -0.10 -21.23
CA SER A 291 7.12 -0.73 -21.87
C SER A 291 5.78 -0.46 -21.18
N SER A 292 5.78 0.16 -20.00
CA SER A 292 4.58 0.36 -19.17
C SER A 292 3.59 1.37 -19.79
N ALA A 293 2.39 0.96 -20.16
CA ALA A 293 1.37 1.86 -20.70
C ALA A 293 0.34 2.28 -19.63
N SER A 294 0.69 3.27 -18.80
CA SER A 294 -0.18 3.78 -17.72
C SER A 294 -1.58 4.18 -18.19
N ILE A 295 -1.71 4.79 -19.38
CA ILE A 295 -3.00 5.23 -19.94
C ILE A 295 -3.99 4.08 -20.20
N LEU A 296 -3.50 2.88 -20.52
CA LEU A 296 -4.33 1.71 -20.81
C LEU A 296 -4.58 0.86 -19.57
N ALA A 297 -3.69 0.94 -18.58
CA ALA A 297 -3.78 0.13 -17.38
C ALA A 297 -5.03 0.44 -16.53
N GLN A 298 -5.60 1.66 -16.63
CA GLN A 298 -6.68 2.13 -15.76
C GLN A 298 -7.72 2.99 -16.47
N SER A 299 -8.25 2.52 -17.61
CA SER A 299 -9.32 3.21 -18.36
C SER A 299 -10.57 3.48 -17.51
N ASN A 300 -10.91 2.54 -16.61
CA ASN A 300 -12.09 2.66 -15.76
C ASN A 300 -11.93 3.77 -14.72
N HIS A 301 -10.76 3.89 -14.09
CA HIS A 301 -10.48 4.91 -13.08
C HIS A 301 -10.66 6.34 -13.64
N LEU A 302 -10.18 6.62 -14.85
CA LEU A 302 -10.39 7.92 -15.49
C LEU A 302 -11.87 8.20 -15.73
N THR A 303 -12.60 7.18 -16.19
CA THR A 303 -14.04 7.28 -16.44
C THR A 303 -14.79 7.59 -15.14
N ASP A 304 -14.43 6.92 -14.05
CA ASP A 304 -15.07 7.10 -12.74
C ASP A 304 -14.73 8.46 -12.12
N MET A 305 -13.46 8.90 -12.20
CA MET A 305 -13.08 10.27 -11.80
C MET A 305 -13.82 11.35 -12.61
N THR A 306 -14.03 11.12 -13.91
CA THR A 306 -14.76 12.07 -14.77
C THR A 306 -16.23 12.15 -14.39
N LYS A 307 -16.86 11.01 -14.08
CA LYS A 307 -18.25 10.96 -13.57
C LYS A 307 -18.36 11.69 -12.22
N ASP A 308 -17.48 11.39 -11.28
CA ASP A 308 -17.47 12.03 -9.96
C ASP A 308 -17.26 13.55 -10.06
N LEU A 309 -16.34 14.01 -10.92
CA LEU A 309 -16.14 15.43 -11.16
C LEU A 309 -17.39 16.09 -11.76
N ALA A 310 -18.08 15.43 -12.69
CA ALA A 310 -19.32 15.93 -13.26
C ALA A 310 -20.42 16.10 -12.19
N GLU A 311 -20.59 15.11 -11.31
CA GLU A 311 -21.52 15.17 -10.18
C GLU A 311 -21.16 16.29 -9.20
N LYS A 312 -19.88 16.46 -8.87
CA LYS A 312 -19.39 17.58 -8.01
C LYS A 312 -19.70 18.94 -8.62
N VAL A 313 -19.49 19.11 -9.93
CA VAL A 313 -19.79 20.34 -10.66
C VAL A 313 -21.30 20.62 -10.70
N GLU A 314 -22.13 19.60 -10.93
CA GLU A 314 -23.59 19.73 -10.90
C GLU A 314 -24.10 20.11 -9.49
N ASN A 315 -23.53 19.53 -8.44
CA ASN A 315 -23.82 19.89 -7.06
C ASN A 315 -23.38 21.32 -6.71
N ALA A 316 -22.27 21.79 -7.26
CA ALA A 316 -21.84 23.18 -7.14
C ALA A 316 -22.80 24.12 -7.90
N ALA A 317 -23.16 23.79 -9.14
CA ALA A 317 -24.05 24.58 -9.98
C ALA A 317 -25.48 24.69 -9.41
N SER A 318 -26.04 23.59 -8.91
CA SER A 318 -27.35 23.58 -8.24
C SER A 318 -27.35 24.42 -6.96
N SER A 319 -26.21 24.51 -6.26
CA SER A 319 -26.02 25.41 -5.11
C SER A 319 -26.08 26.90 -5.54
N VAL A 320 -25.57 27.25 -6.74
CA VAL A 320 -25.68 28.60 -7.31
C VAL A 320 -27.15 28.97 -7.55
N ASN A 321 -27.93 28.05 -8.13
CA ASN A 321 -29.32 28.29 -8.49
C ASN A 321 -30.26 28.39 -7.28
N ARG A 322 -29.90 27.79 -6.14
CA ARG A 322 -30.75 27.72 -4.94
C ARG A 322 -30.43 28.77 -3.87
N MET A 323 -29.27 29.43 -3.93
CA MET A 323 -28.83 30.37 -2.87
C MET A 323 -28.23 31.66 -3.44
N GLY A 324 -28.92 32.78 -3.22
CA GLY A 324 -28.40 34.13 -3.47
C GLY A 324 -27.59 34.74 -2.32
N SER A 325 -27.03 33.95 -1.38
CA SER A 325 -26.56 34.51 -0.09
C SER A 325 -25.30 33.89 0.55
N ASP A 326 -24.69 32.82 0.03
CA ASP A 326 -23.47 32.25 0.65
C ASP A 326 -22.36 32.04 -0.39
N GLN A 327 -21.84 33.17 -0.89
CA GLN A 327 -20.83 33.22 -1.95
C GLN A 327 -19.53 32.52 -1.55
N GLY A 328 -19.17 32.51 -0.26
CA GLY A 328 -17.97 31.86 0.26
C GLY A 328 -18.01 30.33 0.14
N ARG A 329 -19.11 29.70 0.58
CA ARG A 329 -19.25 28.24 0.50
C ARG A 329 -19.32 27.73 -0.94
N LEU A 330 -19.88 28.52 -1.84
CA LEU A 330 -19.87 28.23 -3.28
C LEU A 330 -18.45 28.33 -3.85
N GLN A 331 -17.71 29.38 -3.50
CA GLN A 331 -16.33 29.57 -3.93
C GLN A 331 -15.44 28.41 -3.48
N ASP A 332 -15.61 27.92 -2.24
CA ASP A 332 -14.89 26.75 -1.73
C ASP A 332 -15.22 25.46 -2.49
N LYS A 333 -16.49 25.22 -2.79
CA LYS A 333 -16.90 24.04 -3.59
C LYS A 333 -16.30 24.09 -5.00
N LEU A 334 -16.36 25.24 -5.66
CA LEU A 334 -15.76 25.43 -6.98
C LEU A 334 -14.23 25.31 -6.96
N ALA A 335 -13.58 25.82 -5.91
CA ALA A 335 -12.14 25.67 -5.72
C ALA A 335 -11.74 24.20 -5.57
N LYS A 336 -12.51 23.40 -4.83
CA LYS A 336 -12.31 21.93 -4.73
C LYS A 336 -12.50 21.24 -6.09
N CYS A 337 -13.56 21.57 -6.83
CA CYS A 337 -13.80 21.02 -8.17
C CYS A 337 -12.65 21.37 -9.12
N SER A 338 -12.17 22.61 -9.09
CA SER A 338 -11.03 23.07 -9.89
C SER A 338 -9.74 22.31 -9.54
N LYS A 339 -9.51 22.06 -8.26
CA LYS A 339 -8.36 21.27 -7.79
C LYS A 339 -8.43 19.81 -8.26
N ASP A 340 -9.60 19.19 -8.17
CA ASP A 340 -9.84 17.82 -8.66
C ASP A 340 -9.66 17.73 -10.18
N ALA A 341 -10.21 18.69 -10.94
CA ALA A 341 -10.03 18.78 -12.38
C ALA A 341 -8.57 18.96 -12.79
N THR A 342 -7.83 19.83 -12.09
CA THR A 342 -6.40 20.07 -12.33
C THR A 342 -5.59 18.80 -12.07
N LYS A 343 -5.91 18.07 -10.99
CA LYS A 343 -5.23 16.81 -10.65
C LYS A 343 -5.46 15.76 -11.73
N MET A 344 -6.71 15.57 -12.17
CA MET A 344 -7.06 14.66 -13.25
C MET A 344 -6.34 15.03 -14.56
N ALA A 345 -6.29 16.32 -14.92
CA ALA A 345 -5.58 16.78 -16.11
C ALA A 345 -4.07 16.52 -16.04
N MET A 346 -3.45 16.74 -14.87
CA MET A 346 -2.03 16.45 -14.66
C MET A 346 -1.71 14.95 -14.79
N GLU A 347 -2.56 14.07 -14.25
CA GLU A 347 -2.43 12.62 -14.40
C GLU A 347 -2.43 12.21 -15.88
N GLN A 348 -3.41 12.70 -16.65
CA GLN A 348 -3.52 12.38 -18.07
C GLN A 348 -2.37 12.96 -18.90
N MET A 349 -1.94 14.18 -18.58
CA MET A 349 -0.78 14.79 -19.23
C MET A 349 0.49 13.98 -18.99
N ASN A 350 0.73 13.54 -17.76
CA ASN A 350 1.90 12.70 -17.43
C ASN A 350 1.87 11.36 -18.18
N ALA A 351 0.69 10.72 -18.27
CA ALA A 351 0.53 9.48 -19.01
C ALA A 351 0.79 9.67 -20.52
N LEU A 352 0.28 10.75 -21.12
CA LEU A 352 0.51 11.09 -22.53
C LEU A 352 1.97 11.45 -22.82
N VAL A 353 2.60 12.26 -21.97
CA VAL A 353 4.03 12.58 -22.08
C VAL A 353 4.87 11.30 -22.03
N GLY A 354 4.53 10.36 -21.15
CA GLY A 354 5.17 9.04 -21.11
C GLY A 354 5.07 8.27 -22.43
N GLN A 355 3.94 8.37 -23.15
CA GLN A 355 3.80 7.75 -24.48
C GLN A 355 4.57 8.50 -25.56
N LEU A 356 4.48 9.84 -25.58
CA LEU A 356 5.21 10.66 -26.54
C LEU A 356 6.73 10.47 -26.42
N ILE A 357 7.27 10.33 -25.20
CA ILE A 357 8.69 10.05 -24.99
C ILE A 357 9.06 8.70 -25.63
N LYS A 358 8.24 7.66 -25.45
CA LYS A 358 8.50 6.34 -26.04
C LYS A 358 8.40 6.36 -27.56
N ASP A 359 7.38 7.03 -28.09
CA ASP A 359 7.22 7.20 -29.54
C ASP A 359 8.45 7.91 -30.14
N ASN A 360 8.91 8.98 -29.49
CA ASN A 360 10.13 9.68 -29.90
C ASN A 360 11.41 8.83 -29.78
N LEU A 361 11.47 7.91 -28.82
CA LEU A 361 12.64 7.06 -28.61
C LEU A 361 12.69 5.85 -29.54
N PHE A 362 11.53 5.28 -29.89
CA PHE A 362 11.46 3.98 -30.56
C PHE A 362 10.85 4.02 -31.97
N ASN A 363 10.03 5.01 -32.29
CA ASN A 363 9.29 5.09 -33.55
C ASN A 363 9.78 6.21 -34.49
N VAL A 364 10.75 7.02 -34.07
CA VAL A 364 11.37 8.02 -34.96
C VAL A 364 12.25 7.30 -35.97
N SER A 365 11.71 7.16 -37.18
CA SER A 365 12.42 6.75 -38.40
C SER A 365 12.76 7.97 -39.23
#